data_AF-A0AAV9WVY8-F1
#
_entry.id   AF-A0AAV9WVY8-F1
#
_cell.length_a   1.000
_cell.length_b   1.000
_cell.length_c   1.000
_cell.angle_alpha   90.00
_cell.angle_beta   90.00
_cell.angle_gamma   90.00
#
_symmetry.space_group_name_H-M   'P 1'
#
loop_
_entity.id
_entity.type
_entity.pdbx_description
1 polymer ?
#
loop_
_entity_poly.entity_id
_entity_poly.type
_entity_poly.pdbx_seq_one_letter_code
_entity_poly.pdbx_strand_id
1 'polypeptide(L)'
;MAGNPKVFILPDSKDTTTILTLTHPSTNLPTRYLLSTPPSSTPNTPFIYEILKVSNPAYAPRSWLITPDTPPPSLPDPDQKESESEEEEEKSQVIKDAHIFLTTPIDPLYLLLPHVSSKTSSRNFLSFDDLLESHPESNKWSRILNITPQASKILQSRLLSICDTVSAGDEEMFRLNQDKLYQLLISRVEAVAKSLPTSLTKHISKKLSKPIGTQSTWKRRVETKPAGGVINDANIEEEDEDQPDTNPDSQLRREASKLNLQDADTPMEAEEVIPEDLLPPEEIQYLCQLSHSLQFFQNYLPREIYSCLSGRLDILHPQEPLEKYIEELKSLRAAANAALDFSMSHSKRTLEDLEAGGGTSKEEIEREKKRKKKEEDAKTSTAVKKLAKVDTSGMMKMTSFFKKKDPKT
;
A
#
# COMPACT_ATOMS: atom_id res chain seq x y z
N MET A 1 39.97 15.81 -6.09
CA MET A 1 38.92 14.78 -6.17
C MET A 1 37.64 15.48 -6.61
N ALA A 2 37.17 15.26 -7.84
CA ALA A 2 35.89 15.81 -8.28
C ALA A 2 34.79 15.13 -7.46
N GLY A 3 33.99 15.91 -6.73
CA GLY A 3 32.90 15.36 -5.91
C GLY A 3 31.86 14.67 -6.78
N ASN A 4 31.30 13.56 -6.30
CA ASN A 4 30.15 12.94 -6.95
C ASN A 4 28.93 13.87 -6.74
N PRO A 5 28.39 14.49 -7.80
CA PRO A 5 27.24 15.38 -7.68
C PRO A 5 26.01 14.59 -7.20
N LYS A 6 25.09 15.28 -6.52
CA LYS A 6 23.84 14.72 -6.00
C LYS A 6 22.69 15.64 -6.35
N VAL A 7 21.55 15.06 -6.71
CA VAL A 7 20.34 15.81 -7.07
C VAL A 7 19.47 16.00 -5.84
N PHE A 8 19.16 17.25 -5.50
CA PHE A 8 18.30 17.63 -4.37
C PHE A 8 17.06 18.38 -4.85
N ILE A 9 15.92 18.14 -4.21
CA ILE A 9 14.72 18.97 -4.30
C ILE A 9 14.64 19.77 -2.99
N LEU A 10 14.79 21.09 -3.08
CA LEU A 10 14.82 22.04 -1.96
C LEU A 10 13.47 22.77 -1.82
N PRO A 11 13.13 23.29 -0.62
CA PRO A 11 11.82 23.91 -0.36
C PRO A 11 11.63 25.29 -1.02
N ASP A 12 12.62 26.17 -0.95
CA ASP A 12 12.70 27.43 -1.72
C ASP A 12 14.17 27.71 -2.08
N SER A 13 14.38 28.27 -3.26
CA SER A 13 15.68 28.69 -3.79
C SER A 13 16.29 29.89 -3.05
N LYS A 14 15.48 30.69 -2.35
CA LYS A 14 15.92 31.95 -1.71
C LYS A 14 16.47 31.77 -0.30
N ASP A 15 16.27 30.60 0.29
CA ASP A 15 16.68 30.33 1.66
C ASP A 15 18.17 30.00 1.74
N THR A 16 18.81 30.45 2.81
CA THR A 16 20.14 29.95 3.14
C THR A 16 19.99 28.58 3.78
N THR A 17 20.57 27.56 3.15
CA THR A 17 20.42 26.18 3.60
C THR A 17 21.72 25.62 4.18
N THR A 18 21.64 24.96 5.33
CA THR A 18 22.78 24.27 5.95
C THR A 18 22.40 22.83 6.28
N ILE A 19 23.22 21.86 5.88
CA ILE A 19 23.00 20.46 6.26
C ILE A 19 23.65 20.22 7.63
N LEU A 20 22.89 19.65 8.57
CA LEU A 20 23.42 19.14 9.83
C LEU A 20 23.06 17.67 10.05
N THR A 21 23.84 16.99 10.87
CA THR A 21 23.56 15.62 11.28
C THR A 21 23.03 15.59 12.72
N LEU A 22 21.81 15.12 12.93
CA LEU A 22 21.20 14.88 14.27
C LEU A 22 20.88 13.40 14.44
N THR A 23 20.63 12.95 15.67
CA THR A 23 20.09 11.61 15.91
C THR A 23 18.67 11.47 15.39
N HIS A 24 18.39 10.36 14.69
CA HIS A 24 17.05 10.00 14.27
C HIS A 24 16.18 9.63 15.48
N PRO A 25 14.91 10.10 15.56
CA PRO A 25 14.13 9.99 16.78
C PRO A 25 13.70 8.56 17.15
N SER A 26 13.52 7.67 16.17
CA SER A 26 13.13 6.27 16.42
C SER A 26 14.31 5.31 16.52
N THR A 27 15.38 5.55 15.76
CA THR A 27 16.51 4.61 15.60
C THR A 27 17.77 5.06 16.34
N ASN A 28 17.83 6.32 16.79
CA ASN A 28 19.01 6.97 17.38
C ASN A 28 20.25 6.98 16.47
N LEU A 29 20.08 6.71 15.17
CA LEU A 29 21.18 6.73 14.21
C LEU A 29 21.42 8.15 13.68
N PRO A 30 22.68 8.52 13.38
CA PRO A 30 22.99 9.83 12.82
C PRO A 30 22.37 10.00 11.43
N THR A 31 21.46 10.96 11.31
CA THR A 31 20.71 11.26 10.07
C THR A 31 20.90 12.72 9.69
N ARG A 32 20.93 13.00 8.38
CA ARG A 32 21.13 14.36 7.86
C ARG A 32 19.79 15.09 7.72
N TYR A 33 19.76 16.32 8.21
CA TYR A 33 18.64 17.24 8.10
C TYR A 33 19.13 18.52 7.42
N LEU A 34 18.23 19.16 6.67
CA LEU A 34 18.44 20.46 6.07
C LEU A 34 17.84 21.52 7.00
N LEU A 35 18.65 22.46 7.44
CA LEU A 35 18.19 23.70 8.06
C LEU A 35 17.96 24.72 6.96
N SER A 36 16.76 25.28 6.90
CA SER A 36 16.41 26.39 6.02
C SER A 36 16.20 27.63 6.87
N THR A 37 16.96 28.68 6.59
CA THR A 37 16.75 29.99 7.20
C THR A 37 16.03 30.89 6.20
N PRO A 38 14.72 31.11 6.37
CA PRO A 38 13.95 31.95 5.47
C PRO A 38 14.39 33.41 5.57
N PRO A 39 14.28 34.20 4.49
CA PRO A 39 14.40 35.65 4.59
C PRO A 39 13.32 36.17 5.55
N SER A 40 13.64 37.25 6.29
CA SER A 40 12.86 37.81 7.42
C SER A 40 11.35 38.04 7.21
N SER A 41 10.84 37.87 6.00
CA SER A 41 9.45 38.08 5.59
C SER A 41 8.48 36.92 5.84
N THR A 42 8.92 35.69 6.17
CA THR A 42 8.02 34.52 6.33
C THR A 42 8.18 33.82 7.68
N PRO A 43 7.45 34.26 8.73
CA PRO A 43 7.65 33.76 10.09
C PRO A 43 7.09 32.34 10.36
N ASN A 44 6.32 31.77 9.43
CA ASN A 44 5.64 30.47 9.63
C ASN A 44 6.19 29.34 8.74
N THR A 45 7.32 29.55 8.06
CA THR A 45 7.94 28.51 7.25
C THR A 45 8.72 27.53 8.15
N PRO A 46 8.63 26.22 7.89
CA PRO A 46 9.43 25.24 8.61
C PRO A 46 10.92 25.53 8.42
N PHE A 47 11.69 25.45 9.50
CA PHE A 47 13.13 25.73 9.46
C PHE A 47 13.98 24.46 9.38
N ILE A 48 13.39 23.29 9.60
CA ILE A 48 14.07 22.00 9.55
C ILE A 48 13.32 21.05 8.63
N TYR A 49 14.08 20.40 7.76
CA TYR A 49 13.60 19.44 6.78
C TYR A 49 14.41 18.16 6.92
N GLU A 50 13.74 17.02 6.87
CA GLU A 50 14.41 15.74 6.71
C GLU A 50 14.84 15.56 5.25
N ILE A 51 15.90 14.78 5.04
CA ILE A 51 16.41 14.47 3.71
C ILE A 51 16.06 13.01 3.40
N LEU A 52 15.05 12.81 2.56
CA LEU A 52 14.61 11.50 2.09
C LEU A 52 15.33 11.12 0.81
N LYS A 53 15.86 9.90 0.75
CA LYS A 53 16.52 9.36 -0.44
C LYS A 53 15.53 8.54 -1.25
N VAL A 54 15.20 9.01 -2.45
CA VAL A 54 14.40 8.27 -3.43
C VAL A 54 15.36 7.53 -4.37
N SER A 55 15.24 6.21 -4.42
CA SER A 55 16.07 5.36 -5.26
C SER A 55 15.20 4.50 -6.17
N ASN A 56 15.63 4.37 -7.43
CA ASN A 56 14.99 3.47 -8.38
C ASN A 56 15.17 1.99 -7.98
N PRO A 57 14.20 1.12 -8.34
CA PRO A 57 14.38 -0.32 -8.22
C PRO A 57 15.52 -0.80 -9.12
N ALA A 58 16.08 -1.98 -8.84
CA ALA A 58 17.30 -2.45 -9.49
C ALA A 58 17.19 -2.57 -11.03
N TYR A 59 16.00 -2.77 -11.57
CA TYR A 59 15.75 -2.93 -13.01
C TYR A 59 15.55 -1.59 -13.75
N ALA A 60 15.40 -0.47 -13.04
CA ALA A 60 15.10 0.83 -13.62
C ALA A 60 16.39 1.64 -13.96
N PRO A 61 16.29 2.68 -14.83
CA PRO A 61 17.43 3.51 -15.21
C PRO A 61 18.15 4.12 -14.00
N ARG A 62 19.48 4.24 -14.10
CA ARG A 62 20.37 4.46 -12.95
C ARG A 62 21.19 5.75 -13.00
N SER A 63 20.97 6.64 -13.96
CA SER A 63 21.77 7.85 -14.12
C SER A 63 20.95 9.09 -14.47
N TRP A 64 21.44 10.27 -14.09
CA TRP A 64 20.93 11.57 -14.53
C TRP A 64 21.83 12.16 -15.62
N LEU A 65 21.21 12.80 -16.61
CA LEU A 65 21.89 13.74 -17.50
C LEU A 65 21.44 15.14 -17.09
N ILE A 66 22.37 15.96 -16.62
CA ILE A 66 22.15 17.38 -16.31
C ILE A 66 22.65 18.18 -17.49
N THR A 67 21.78 18.98 -18.05
CA THR A 67 22.07 19.89 -19.15
C THR A 67 21.78 21.31 -18.69
N PRO A 68 22.60 22.29 -19.10
CA PRO A 68 22.26 23.68 -18.90
C PRO A 68 20.92 24.03 -19.56
N ASP A 69 20.22 25.02 -19.01
CA ASP A 69 18.98 25.55 -19.57
C ASP A 69 19.31 26.58 -20.68
N THR A 70 20.04 26.13 -21.70
CA THR A 70 20.29 26.93 -22.90
C THR A 70 19.19 26.68 -23.92
N PRO A 71 18.58 27.75 -24.50
CA PRO A 71 17.68 27.56 -25.62
C PRO A 71 18.43 26.84 -26.74
N PRO A 72 17.75 25.95 -27.51
CA PRO A 72 18.40 25.24 -28.59
C PRO A 72 19.07 26.26 -29.53
N PRO A 73 20.35 26.05 -29.92
CA PRO A 73 21.03 26.97 -30.80
C PRO A 73 20.20 27.13 -32.08
N SER A 74 19.96 28.38 -32.49
CA SER A 74 19.35 28.66 -33.78
C SER A 74 20.16 27.96 -34.87
N LEU A 75 19.46 27.33 -35.82
CA LEU A 75 20.07 26.70 -36.99
C LEU A 75 21.15 27.62 -37.56
N PRO A 76 22.36 27.12 -37.85
CA PRO A 76 23.45 27.96 -38.33
C PRO A 76 23.03 28.64 -39.64
N ASP A 77 22.96 29.97 -39.62
CA ASP A 77 22.85 30.76 -40.84
C ASP A 77 24.18 30.59 -41.59
N PRO A 78 24.16 30.15 -42.87
CA PRO A 78 25.38 29.78 -43.60
C PRO A 78 26.35 30.95 -43.89
N ASP A 79 25.99 32.18 -43.53
CA ASP A 79 26.73 33.40 -43.89
C ASP A 79 27.36 34.16 -42.69
N GLN A 80 27.31 33.62 -41.47
CA GLN A 80 28.03 34.22 -40.33
C GLN A 80 29.36 33.52 -40.08
N LYS A 81 30.46 34.24 -40.31
CA LYS A 81 31.81 33.83 -39.90
C LYS A 81 31.82 33.66 -38.38
N GLU A 82 32.22 32.48 -37.94
CA GLU A 82 32.56 32.14 -36.56
C GLU A 82 33.43 33.25 -35.95
N SER A 83 32.82 34.12 -35.15
CA SER A 83 33.56 34.87 -34.15
C SER A 83 33.79 33.89 -33.00
N GLU A 84 35.05 33.48 -32.82
CA GLU A 84 35.54 32.79 -31.62
C GLU A 84 35.37 33.71 -30.41
N SER A 85 34.14 33.87 -29.92
CA SER A 85 33.90 34.20 -28.52
C SER A 85 34.00 32.89 -27.77
N GLU A 86 34.95 32.83 -26.83
CA GLU A 86 35.06 31.81 -25.78
C GLU A 86 33.80 31.85 -24.91
N GLU A 87 32.65 31.45 -25.45
CA GLU A 87 31.49 31.07 -24.66
C GLU A 87 31.88 29.73 -24.03
N GLU A 88 32.11 29.73 -22.72
CA GLU A 88 32.32 28.53 -21.94
C GLU A 88 31.22 27.52 -22.30
N GLU A 89 31.54 26.51 -23.11
CA GLU A 89 30.60 25.44 -23.44
C GLU A 89 30.07 24.91 -22.11
N GLU A 90 28.80 25.19 -21.81
CA GLU A 90 28.15 24.73 -20.60
C GLU A 90 28.04 23.21 -20.67
N LYS A 91 29.04 22.53 -20.10
CA LYS A 91 29.21 21.08 -20.24
C LYS A 91 28.07 20.35 -19.56
N SER A 92 27.32 19.58 -20.34
CA SER A 92 26.38 18.59 -19.81
C SER A 92 27.10 17.61 -18.90
N GLN A 93 26.50 17.25 -17.77
CA GLN A 93 27.07 16.37 -16.77
C GLN A 93 26.24 15.11 -16.61
N VAL A 94 26.88 13.94 -16.62
CA VAL A 94 26.23 12.66 -16.32
C VAL A 94 26.52 12.26 -14.87
N ILE A 95 25.46 12.08 -14.09
CA ILE A 95 25.51 11.51 -12.74
C ILE A 95 25.18 10.03 -12.83
N LYS A 96 26.13 9.16 -12.44
CA LYS A 96 25.95 7.70 -12.51
C LYS A 96 24.96 7.11 -11.51
N ASP A 97 24.49 7.92 -10.59
CA ASP A 97 23.59 7.53 -9.52
C ASP A 97 22.24 8.22 -9.73
N ALA A 98 21.16 7.45 -9.86
CA ALA A 98 19.81 7.95 -10.07
C ALA A 98 19.12 8.41 -8.78
N HIS A 99 19.82 8.43 -7.65
CA HIS A 99 19.22 8.89 -6.39
C HIS A 99 18.81 10.37 -6.45
N ILE A 100 17.55 10.63 -6.08
CA ILE A 100 17.04 11.97 -5.81
C ILE A 100 16.92 12.11 -4.30
N PHE A 101 17.38 13.23 -3.76
CA PHE A 101 17.20 13.58 -2.37
C PHE A 101 16.07 14.60 -2.24
N LEU A 102 14.95 14.18 -1.65
CA LEU A 102 13.81 15.04 -1.38
C LEU A 102 13.96 15.65 0.01
N THR A 103 13.60 16.92 0.15
CA THR A 103 13.54 17.58 1.46
C THR A 103 12.09 17.79 1.86
N THR A 104 11.69 17.20 2.99
CA THR A 104 10.32 17.28 3.52
C THR A 104 10.33 17.97 4.88
N PRO A 105 9.39 18.87 5.15
CA PRO A 105 9.35 19.56 6.43
C PRO A 105 9.06 18.57 7.55
N ILE A 106 9.86 18.62 8.62
CA ILE A 106 9.67 17.79 9.80
C ILE A 106 9.35 18.69 10.99
N ASP A 107 8.42 18.27 11.83
CA ASP A 107 8.17 18.97 13.09
C ASP A 107 9.33 18.70 14.06
N PRO A 108 10.07 19.73 14.50
CA PRO A 108 11.21 19.56 15.39
C PRO A 108 10.83 18.94 16.74
N LEU A 109 9.54 18.95 17.12
CA LEU A 109 9.04 18.24 18.28
C LEU A 109 9.46 16.77 18.29
N TYR A 110 9.41 16.09 17.14
CA TYR A 110 9.78 14.67 17.04
C TYR A 110 11.25 14.43 17.36
N LEU A 111 12.12 15.40 17.04
CA LEU A 111 13.56 15.31 17.31
C LEU A 111 13.89 15.50 18.80
N LEU A 112 13.12 16.33 19.51
CA LEU A 112 13.26 16.53 20.95
C LEU A 112 12.59 15.43 21.77
N LEU A 113 11.54 14.80 21.23
CA LEU A 113 10.69 13.86 21.96
C LEU A 113 11.46 12.71 22.65
N PRO A 114 12.48 12.07 22.05
CA PRO A 114 13.24 11.01 22.73
C PRO A 114 13.92 11.47 24.01
N HIS A 115 14.38 12.74 24.05
CA HIS A 115 15.02 13.30 25.23
C HIS A 115 14.00 13.77 26.27
N VAL A 116 12.96 14.47 25.83
CA VAL A 116 11.90 14.98 26.73
C VAL A 116 11.12 13.86 27.40
N SER A 117 10.93 12.73 26.70
CA SER A 117 10.27 11.53 27.24
C SER A 117 11.19 10.64 28.09
N SER A 118 12.49 10.96 28.18
CA SER A 118 13.40 10.24 29.06
C SER A 118 12.98 10.35 30.52
N LYS A 119 13.17 9.26 31.28
CA LYS A 119 12.79 9.17 32.71
C LYS A 119 13.43 10.26 33.59
N THR A 120 14.56 10.81 33.17
CA THR A 120 15.27 11.90 33.86
C THR A 120 14.62 13.25 33.63
N SER A 121 14.29 13.57 32.38
CA SER A 121 13.76 14.88 31.98
C SER A 121 12.25 14.98 32.17
N SER A 122 11.52 13.86 32.09
CA SER A 122 10.05 13.86 32.13
C SER A 122 9.44 14.12 33.52
N ARG A 123 10.24 14.00 34.60
CA ARG A 123 9.74 14.09 35.99
C ARG A 123 9.85 15.49 36.58
N ASN A 124 10.82 16.27 36.13
CA ASN A 124 11.13 17.58 36.68
C ASN A 124 10.57 18.69 35.80
N PHE A 125 10.30 19.84 36.41
CA PHE A 125 10.09 21.08 35.67
C PHE A 125 11.47 21.63 35.32
N LEU A 126 11.74 21.80 34.03
CA LEU A 126 13.02 22.30 33.50
C LEU A 126 12.78 23.53 32.62
N SER A 127 13.71 24.49 32.65
CA SER A 127 13.67 25.61 31.70
C SER A 127 13.95 25.09 30.29
N PHE A 128 13.63 25.89 29.28
CA PHE A 128 13.97 25.53 27.90
C PHE A 128 15.48 25.35 27.71
N ASP A 129 16.27 26.21 28.34
CA ASP A 129 17.73 26.18 28.23
C ASP A 129 18.32 24.95 28.95
N ASP A 130 17.83 24.60 30.13
CA ASP A 130 18.24 23.39 30.87
C ASP A 130 17.91 22.11 30.08
N LEU A 131 16.77 22.10 29.39
CA LEU A 131 16.34 20.98 28.55
C LEU A 131 17.29 20.79 27.36
N LEU A 132 17.73 21.88 26.72
CA LEU A 132 18.69 21.81 25.62
C LEU A 132 20.11 21.52 26.10
N GLU A 133 20.53 22.06 27.24
CA GLU A 133 21.87 21.82 27.81
C GLU A 133 22.05 20.36 28.22
N SER A 134 21.01 19.76 28.81
CA SER A 134 20.99 18.35 29.18
C SER A 134 20.81 17.40 27.99
N HIS A 135 20.59 17.91 26.76
CA HIS A 135 20.47 17.09 25.56
C HIS A 135 21.83 16.52 25.14
N PRO A 136 21.94 15.22 24.77
CA PRO A 136 23.20 14.61 24.31
C PRO A 136 23.87 15.37 23.16
N GLU A 137 23.05 16.00 22.32
CA GLU A 137 23.47 16.84 21.19
C GLU A 137 23.37 18.35 21.45
N SER A 138 23.51 18.81 22.70
CA SER A 138 23.42 20.23 23.11
C SER A 138 24.20 21.19 22.18
N ASN A 139 25.44 20.85 21.82
CA ASN A 139 26.27 21.64 20.89
C ASN A 139 25.65 21.82 19.49
N LYS A 140 24.84 20.85 19.03
CA LYS A 140 24.17 20.93 17.72
C LYS A 140 22.92 21.80 17.83
N TRP A 141 22.17 21.69 18.92
CA TRP A 141 21.02 22.53 19.20
C TRP A 141 21.41 24.00 19.38
N SER A 142 22.50 24.30 20.10
CA SER A 142 23.01 25.68 20.21
C SER A 142 23.41 26.24 18.85
N ARG A 143 24.02 25.42 17.98
CA ARG A 143 24.30 25.80 16.59
C ARG A 143 23.02 26.08 15.79
N ILE A 144 21.97 25.27 15.95
CA ILE A 144 20.67 25.51 15.30
C ILE A 144 20.09 26.85 15.74
N LEU A 145 20.11 27.16 17.04
CA LEU A 145 19.59 28.42 17.57
C LEU A 145 20.39 29.64 17.07
N ASN A 146 21.70 29.49 16.93
CA ASN A 146 22.57 30.55 16.40
C ASN A 146 22.32 30.83 14.91
N ILE A 147 22.08 29.78 14.12
CA ILE A 147 21.77 29.91 12.69
C ILE A 147 20.35 30.45 12.51
N THR A 148 19.39 29.91 13.27
CA THR A 148 17.96 30.20 13.16
C THR A 148 17.43 30.77 14.48
N PRO A 149 17.46 32.10 14.69
CA PRO A 149 17.05 32.69 15.98
C PRO A 149 15.56 32.48 16.30
N GLN A 150 14.70 32.34 15.28
CA GLN A 150 13.27 32.03 15.47
C GLN A 150 13.02 30.60 15.94
N ALA A 151 14.01 29.69 15.81
CA ALA A 151 13.86 28.29 16.20
C ALA A 151 13.53 28.15 17.68
N SER A 152 14.08 28.98 18.56
CA SER A 152 13.78 28.95 20.01
C SER A 152 12.28 29.13 20.28
N LYS A 153 11.67 30.17 19.69
CA LYS A 153 10.23 30.45 19.83
C LYS A 153 9.37 29.32 19.27
N ILE A 154 9.74 28.78 18.11
CA ILE A 154 9.03 27.66 17.50
C ILE A 154 9.10 26.45 18.43
N LEU A 155 10.29 26.05 18.89
CA LEU A 155 10.49 24.90 19.78
C LEU A 155 9.72 25.04 21.09
N GLN A 156 9.79 26.19 21.75
CA GLN A 156 9.02 26.47 22.97
C GLN A 156 7.51 26.35 22.71
N SER A 157 7.01 26.92 21.61
CA SER A 157 5.59 26.79 21.24
C SER A 157 5.15 25.35 21.01
N ARG A 158 6.04 24.50 20.46
CA ARG A 158 5.77 23.06 20.30
C ARG A 158 5.82 22.34 21.65
N LEU A 159 6.73 22.69 22.54
CA LEU A 159 6.80 22.12 23.89
C LEU A 159 5.53 22.45 24.71
N LEU A 160 4.99 23.67 24.60
CA LEU A 160 3.73 24.06 25.26
C LEU A 160 2.57 23.12 24.92
N SER A 161 2.56 22.55 23.71
CA SER A 161 1.50 21.65 23.27
C SER A 161 1.52 20.26 23.93
N ILE A 162 2.67 19.83 24.46
CA ILE A 162 2.84 18.51 25.09
C ILE A 162 3.22 18.58 26.57
N CYS A 163 3.63 19.75 27.07
CA CYS A 163 4.07 19.94 28.44
C CYS A 163 3.03 20.68 29.30
N ASP A 164 3.12 20.48 30.60
CA ASP A 164 2.59 21.40 31.61
C ASP A 164 3.62 22.49 31.88
N THR A 165 3.15 23.72 32.04
CA THR A 165 3.99 24.88 32.30
C THR A 165 3.73 25.50 33.66
N VAL A 166 4.80 25.97 34.28
CA VAL A 166 4.79 26.76 35.51
C VAL A 166 5.72 27.94 35.31
N SER A 167 5.27 29.14 35.67
CA SER A 167 6.13 30.32 35.71
C SER A 167 6.95 30.31 37.00
N ALA A 168 8.28 30.29 36.87
CA ALA A 168 9.21 30.35 37.98
C ALA A 168 10.07 31.61 37.83
N GLY A 169 9.54 32.74 38.30
CA GLY A 169 10.18 34.06 38.10
C GLY A 169 9.98 34.56 36.68
N ASP A 170 11.07 34.81 35.96
CA ASP A 170 11.06 35.34 34.60
C ASP A 170 11.07 34.25 33.50
N GLU A 171 11.16 32.97 33.89
CA GLU A 171 11.25 31.84 32.98
C GLU A 171 10.04 30.90 33.06
N GLU A 172 9.69 30.31 31.91
CA GLU A 172 8.72 29.23 31.82
C GLU A 172 9.42 27.87 31.98
N MET A 173 8.94 27.10 32.94
CA MET A 173 9.43 25.76 33.20
C MET A 173 8.47 24.72 32.60
N PHE A 174 9.00 23.72 31.93
CA PHE A 174 8.27 22.69 31.20
C PHE A 174 8.40 21.34 31.90
N ARG A 175 7.29 20.61 32.00
CA ARG A 175 7.27 19.20 32.39
C ARG A 175 6.40 18.42 31.42
N LEU A 176 6.88 17.27 30.94
CA LEU A 176 6.13 16.45 29.99
C LEU A 176 4.81 15.96 30.60
N ASN A 177 3.69 16.24 29.91
CA ASN A 177 2.38 15.69 30.23
C ASN A 177 2.03 14.60 29.22
N GLN A 178 1.97 13.35 29.69
CA GLN A 178 1.71 12.20 28.84
C GLN A 178 0.34 12.29 28.14
N ASP A 179 -0.69 12.79 28.82
CA ASP A 179 -2.03 12.85 28.25
C ASP A 179 -2.12 13.91 27.15
N LYS A 180 -1.52 15.09 27.33
CA LYS A 180 -1.40 16.09 26.27
C LYS A 180 -0.62 15.56 25.07
N LEU A 181 0.49 14.86 25.31
CA LEU A 181 1.28 14.23 24.25
C LEU A 181 0.44 13.25 23.42
N TYR A 182 -0.24 12.31 24.05
CA TYR A 182 -1.03 11.31 23.31
C TYR A 182 -2.27 11.92 22.65
N GLN A 183 -2.93 12.90 23.27
CA GLN A 183 -4.02 13.63 22.61
C GLN A 183 -3.54 14.32 21.33
N LEU A 184 -2.38 14.99 21.39
CA LEU A 184 -1.77 15.62 20.23
C LEU A 184 -1.37 14.59 19.16
N LEU A 185 -0.73 13.47 19.54
CA LEU A 185 -0.35 12.43 18.59
C LEU A 185 -1.57 11.78 17.91
N ILE A 186 -2.62 11.45 18.68
CA ILE A 186 -3.87 10.90 18.13
C ILE A 186 -4.50 11.89 17.15
N SER A 187 -4.59 13.17 17.50
CA SER A 187 -5.13 14.19 16.60
C SER A 187 -4.36 14.31 15.28
N ARG A 188 -3.04 14.08 15.31
CA ARG A 188 -2.19 14.08 14.12
C ARG A 188 -2.38 12.83 13.28
N VAL A 189 -2.50 11.67 13.90
CA VAL A 189 -2.80 10.41 13.20
C VAL A 189 -4.13 10.54 12.46
N GLU A 190 -5.18 11.04 13.13
CA GLU A 190 -6.48 11.31 12.52
C GLU A 190 -6.42 12.37 11.39
N ALA A 191 -5.63 13.44 11.58
CA ALA A 191 -5.44 14.45 10.56
C ALA A 191 -4.76 13.87 9.30
N VAL A 192 -3.72 13.05 9.49
CA VAL A 192 -3.02 12.37 8.40
C VAL A 192 -3.93 11.39 7.68
N ALA A 193 -4.73 10.61 8.42
CA ALA A 193 -5.71 9.69 7.84
C ALA A 193 -6.71 10.42 6.91
N LYS A 194 -7.18 11.60 7.32
CA LYS A 194 -8.09 12.45 6.53
C LYS A 194 -7.39 13.13 5.35
N SER A 195 -6.09 13.37 5.43
CA SER A 195 -5.31 14.09 4.41
C SER A 195 -4.45 13.15 3.53
N LEU A 196 -4.77 11.86 3.45
CA LEU A 196 -4.03 10.93 2.60
C LEU A 196 -4.17 11.32 1.11
N PRO A 197 -3.11 11.17 0.31
CA PRO A 197 -3.17 11.43 -1.13
C PRO A 197 -4.26 10.61 -1.82
N THR A 198 -4.94 11.20 -2.80
CA THR A 198 -6.03 10.54 -3.53
C THR A 198 -5.59 9.24 -4.20
N SER A 199 -4.34 9.15 -4.67
CA SER A 199 -3.75 7.91 -5.20
C SER A 199 -3.73 6.78 -4.17
N LEU A 200 -3.35 7.08 -2.93
CA LEU A 200 -3.29 6.12 -1.84
C LEU A 200 -4.70 5.76 -1.36
N THR A 201 -5.61 6.72 -1.28
CA THR A 201 -7.03 6.48 -0.96
C THR A 201 -7.73 5.60 -2.01
N LYS A 202 -7.44 5.84 -3.30
CA LYS A 202 -7.90 4.99 -4.42
C LYS A 202 -7.32 3.57 -4.31
N HIS A 203 -6.05 3.45 -3.94
CA HIS A 203 -5.42 2.13 -3.73
C HIS A 203 -6.03 1.37 -2.55
N ILE A 204 -6.28 2.05 -1.42
CA ILE A 204 -6.96 1.48 -0.25
C ILE A 204 -8.36 1.00 -0.63
N SER A 205 -9.16 1.86 -1.27
CA SER A 205 -10.52 1.50 -1.69
C SER A 205 -10.53 0.34 -2.70
N LYS A 206 -9.61 0.32 -3.67
CA LYS A 206 -9.43 -0.81 -4.59
C LYS A 206 -9.10 -2.11 -3.84
N LYS A 207 -8.16 -2.07 -2.89
CA LYS A 207 -7.79 -3.22 -2.03
C LYS A 207 -8.91 -3.70 -1.13
N LEU A 208 -9.84 -2.83 -0.77
CA LEU A 208 -10.99 -3.14 0.06
C LEU A 208 -12.26 -3.44 -0.76
N SER A 209 -12.21 -3.35 -2.08
CA SER A 209 -13.35 -3.67 -2.94
C SER A 209 -13.62 -5.18 -3.00
N LYS A 210 -14.91 -5.53 -3.10
CA LYS A 210 -15.36 -6.92 -3.25
C LYS A 210 -15.02 -7.44 -4.67
N PRO A 211 -14.63 -8.72 -4.81
CA PRO A 211 -14.35 -9.30 -6.12
C PRO A 211 -15.61 -9.36 -7.00
N ILE A 212 -15.46 -8.89 -8.24
CA ILE A 212 -16.54 -8.73 -9.24
C ILE A 212 -17.29 -10.05 -9.53
N GLY A 213 -16.61 -11.20 -9.38
CA GLY A 213 -17.19 -12.53 -9.64
C GLY A 213 -18.20 -13.05 -8.61
N THR A 214 -18.38 -12.39 -7.46
CA THR A 214 -19.28 -12.86 -6.38
C THR A 214 -20.72 -12.35 -6.50
N GLN A 215 -20.97 -11.37 -7.37
CA GLN A 215 -22.29 -10.81 -7.64
C GLN A 215 -23.00 -11.57 -8.78
N SER A 216 -23.01 -12.91 -8.75
CA SER A 216 -23.82 -13.71 -9.68
C SER A 216 -25.31 -13.76 -9.28
N THR A 217 -25.87 -12.62 -8.91
CA THR A 217 -27.32 -12.39 -8.89
C THR A 217 -27.67 -11.17 -9.73
N TRP A 218 -26.94 -10.95 -10.83
CA TRP A 218 -27.36 -9.99 -11.84
C TRP A 218 -28.55 -10.55 -12.62
N LYS A 219 -29.74 -10.00 -12.34
CA LYS A 219 -30.90 -10.09 -13.22
C LYS A 219 -30.45 -9.71 -14.63
N ARG A 220 -30.39 -10.73 -15.49
CA ARG A 220 -30.15 -10.63 -16.93
C ARG A 220 -31.13 -9.62 -17.56
N ARG A 221 -30.74 -8.35 -17.63
CA ARG A 221 -31.26 -7.41 -18.62
C ARG A 221 -30.31 -7.45 -19.80
N VAL A 222 -30.60 -8.36 -20.73
CA VAL A 222 -29.96 -8.43 -22.04
C VAL A 222 -30.68 -7.43 -22.94
N GLU A 223 -29.97 -6.39 -23.39
CA GLU A 223 -29.78 -5.93 -24.77
C GLU A 223 -28.51 -5.05 -24.67
N THR A 224 -27.35 -5.31 -25.30
CA THR A 224 -27.05 -5.48 -26.72
C THR A 224 -25.65 -6.11 -26.96
N LYS A 225 -25.41 -6.46 -28.23
CA LYS A 225 -24.37 -7.25 -28.92
C LYS A 225 -22.86 -6.98 -28.65
N PRO A 226 -21.97 -7.93 -29.06
CA PRO A 226 -20.59 -8.06 -28.58
C PRO A 226 -19.56 -7.34 -29.47
N ALA A 227 -18.43 -6.96 -28.88
CA ALA A 227 -17.17 -6.71 -29.58
C ALA A 227 -16.04 -7.27 -28.71
N GLY A 228 -15.23 -8.15 -29.30
CA GLY A 228 -14.20 -8.92 -28.61
C GLY A 228 -12.96 -8.10 -28.27
N GLY A 229 -12.31 -8.52 -27.19
CA GLY A 229 -10.95 -8.15 -26.84
C GLY A 229 -10.35 -9.32 -26.07
N VAL A 230 -9.48 -10.08 -26.73
CA VAL A 230 -8.68 -11.15 -26.14
C VAL A 230 -7.61 -10.48 -25.28
N ILE A 231 -7.54 -10.83 -23.99
CA ILE A 231 -6.42 -10.46 -23.12
C ILE A 231 -5.60 -11.73 -22.92
N ASN A 232 -4.36 -11.69 -23.39
CA ASN A 232 -3.36 -12.75 -23.18
C ASN A 232 -2.88 -12.69 -21.74
N ASP A 233 -2.94 -13.83 -21.05
CA ASP A 233 -2.41 -14.01 -19.70
C ASP A 233 -1.10 -14.81 -19.81
N ALA A 234 0.02 -14.19 -19.42
CA ALA A 234 1.35 -14.79 -19.48
C ALA A 234 1.79 -15.21 -18.08
N ASN A 235 1.91 -16.54 -17.95
CA ASN A 235 2.64 -17.36 -16.99
C ASN A 235 3.70 -16.64 -16.12
N ILE A 236 3.63 -16.81 -14.80
CA ILE A 236 4.74 -16.58 -13.87
C ILE A 236 5.03 -17.90 -13.16
N GLU A 237 6.23 -18.42 -13.39
CA GLU A 237 6.83 -19.56 -12.70
C GLU A 237 7.52 -19.09 -11.42
N GLU A 238 7.45 -19.94 -10.39
CA GLU A 238 8.08 -19.80 -9.08
C GLU A 238 9.55 -20.22 -9.13
N GLU A 239 10.48 -19.47 -8.53
CA GLU A 239 11.74 -20.01 -8.00
C GLU A 239 12.16 -19.27 -6.71
N ASP A 240 12.31 -20.06 -5.63
CA ASP A 240 13.01 -19.77 -4.37
C ASP A 240 14.53 -19.98 -4.54
N GLU A 241 15.37 -19.14 -3.93
CA GLU A 241 16.45 -19.57 -3.00
C GLU A 241 17.21 -18.39 -2.35
N ASP A 242 17.47 -18.54 -1.05
CA ASP A 242 18.18 -17.65 -0.11
C ASP A 242 19.69 -17.93 -0.06
N GLN A 243 20.53 -16.89 0.12
CA GLN A 243 21.74 -16.92 0.97
C GLN A 243 22.24 -15.50 1.36
N PRO A 244 22.96 -15.33 2.50
CA PRO A 244 23.10 -14.05 3.19
C PRO A 244 24.48 -13.40 3.05
N ASP A 245 24.52 -12.07 2.88
CA ASP A 245 25.76 -11.27 3.01
C ASP A 245 25.62 -10.16 4.07
N THR A 246 26.68 -10.00 4.85
CA THR A 246 26.80 -9.22 6.07
C THR A 246 27.30 -7.79 5.79
N ASN A 247 26.47 -6.77 6.02
CA ASN A 247 26.94 -5.37 6.15
C ASN A 247 25.95 -4.50 6.96
N PRO A 248 26.44 -3.58 7.84
CA PRO A 248 25.60 -2.87 8.82
C PRO A 248 24.77 -1.69 8.27
N ASP A 249 24.94 -1.31 6.98
CA ASP A 249 24.13 -0.28 6.31
C ASP A 249 22.71 -0.77 5.89
N SER A 250 22.39 -2.04 6.18
CA SER A 250 21.19 -2.72 5.71
C SER A 250 19.94 -2.53 6.60
N GLN A 251 20.07 -1.86 7.76
CA GLN A 251 18.93 -1.70 8.68
C GLN A 251 17.97 -0.56 8.27
N LEU A 252 18.47 0.53 7.66
CA LEU A 252 17.61 1.59 7.10
C LEU A 252 16.93 1.18 5.78
N ARG A 253 17.46 0.15 5.11
CA ARG A 253 16.95 -0.34 3.82
C ARG A 253 15.72 -1.25 3.99
N ARG A 254 15.53 -1.90 5.14
CA ARG A 254 14.44 -2.89 5.34
C ARG A 254 13.06 -2.28 5.63
N GLU A 255 12.97 -1.06 6.14
CA GLU A 255 11.67 -0.45 6.46
C GLU A 255 11.07 0.30 5.26
N ALA A 256 11.89 0.94 4.42
CA ALA A 256 11.42 1.52 3.14
C ALA A 256 11.05 0.45 2.09
N SER A 257 11.57 -0.79 2.24
CA SER A 257 11.30 -1.89 1.30
C SER A 257 9.99 -2.65 1.58
N LYS A 258 9.30 -2.40 2.70
CA LYS A 258 7.97 -3.00 2.97
C LYS A 258 6.79 -2.24 2.32
N LEU A 259 7.07 -1.12 1.67
CA LEU A 259 6.08 -0.36 0.89
C LEU A 259 6.23 -0.56 -0.63
N ASN A 260 7.12 -1.45 -1.08
CA ASN A 260 7.27 -1.72 -2.50
C ASN A 260 6.13 -2.65 -2.97
N LEU A 261 5.03 -2.01 -3.36
CA LEU A 261 3.98 -2.59 -4.18
C LEU A 261 4.61 -3.01 -5.50
N GLN A 262 4.87 -4.31 -5.66
CA GLN A 262 4.99 -4.91 -6.99
C GLN A 262 3.61 -4.79 -7.63
N ASP A 263 3.55 -3.94 -8.66
CA ASP A 263 2.65 -3.94 -9.82
C ASP A 263 2.50 -2.49 -10.29
N ALA A 264 3.49 -2.06 -11.07
CA ALA A 264 3.43 -0.84 -11.85
C ALA A 264 3.86 -1.16 -13.27
N ASP A 265 2.95 -1.74 -14.04
CA ASP A 265 2.98 -1.68 -15.50
C ASP A 265 1.55 -1.65 -16.04
N THR A 266 0.97 -0.45 -16.11
CA THR A 266 0.04 -0.05 -17.18
C THR A 266 -0.04 1.49 -17.23
N PRO A 267 0.43 2.14 -18.30
CA PRO A 267 0.14 3.55 -18.53
C PRO A 267 -1.12 3.68 -19.39
N MET A 268 -2.23 4.12 -18.80
CA MET A 268 -3.15 5.14 -19.34
C MET A 268 -4.30 5.34 -18.35
N GLU A 269 -4.61 6.59 -18.01
CA GLU A 269 -5.83 6.96 -17.29
C GLU A 269 -7.06 6.51 -18.09
N ALA A 270 -7.62 5.38 -17.73
CA ALA A 270 -9.05 5.14 -17.84
C ALA A 270 -9.59 5.18 -16.41
N GLU A 271 -10.51 6.09 -16.12
CA GLU A 271 -11.28 6.04 -14.89
C GLU A 271 -12.06 4.71 -14.87
N GLU A 272 -11.51 3.68 -14.24
CA GLU A 272 -12.26 2.51 -13.83
C GLU A 272 -13.22 2.96 -12.73
N VAL A 273 -14.43 3.34 -13.13
CA VAL A 273 -15.54 3.63 -12.22
C VAL A 273 -15.91 2.32 -11.53
N ILE A 274 -15.44 2.14 -10.30
CA ILE A 274 -15.87 1.02 -9.44
C ILE A 274 -17.36 1.23 -9.14
N PRO A 275 -18.25 0.27 -9.44
CA PRO A 275 -19.66 0.35 -9.07
C PRO A 275 -19.84 0.60 -7.57
N GLU A 276 -20.77 1.49 -7.18
CA GLU A 276 -21.01 1.85 -5.77
C GLU A 276 -21.26 0.64 -4.87
N ASP A 277 -21.88 -0.43 -5.39
CA ASP A 277 -22.16 -1.68 -4.67
C ASP A 277 -20.90 -2.50 -4.31
N LEU A 278 -19.76 -2.20 -4.92
CA LEU A 278 -18.48 -2.85 -4.67
C LEU A 278 -17.56 -2.02 -3.76
N LEU A 279 -17.96 -0.78 -3.44
CA LEU A 279 -17.21 0.08 -2.55
C LEU A 279 -17.34 -0.41 -1.10
N PRO A 280 -16.24 -0.37 -0.32
CA PRO A 280 -16.28 -0.67 1.10
C PRO A 280 -17.04 0.42 1.87
N PRO A 281 -17.72 0.08 2.98
CA PRO A 281 -18.31 1.07 3.89
C PRO A 281 -17.32 2.17 4.29
N GLU A 282 -17.78 3.41 4.39
CA GLU A 282 -16.94 4.58 4.70
C GLU A 282 -16.19 4.42 6.03
N GLU A 283 -16.83 3.82 7.04
CA GLU A 283 -16.22 3.53 8.35
C GLU A 283 -15.00 2.60 8.23
N ILE A 284 -15.10 1.56 7.39
CA ILE A 284 -14.01 0.59 7.20
C ILE A 284 -12.87 1.21 6.41
N GLN A 285 -13.18 2.07 5.43
CA GLN A 285 -12.16 2.85 4.73
C GLN A 285 -11.41 3.76 5.70
N TYR A 286 -12.13 4.48 6.57
CA TYR A 286 -11.53 5.35 7.57
C TYR A 286 -10.64 4.57 8.54
N LEU A 287 -11.09 3.43 9.07
CA LEU A 287 -10.26 2.58 9.94
C LEU A 287 -8.98 2.08 9.22
N CYS A 288 -9.07 1.75 7.93
CA CYS A 288 -7.91 1.35 7.15
C CYS A 288 -6.97 2.54 6.88
N GLN A 289 -7.50 3.73 6.61
CA GLN A 289 -6.70 4.95 6.48
C GLN A 289 -6.01 5.29 7.81
N LEU A 290 -6.71 5.11 8.92
CA LEU A 290 -6.18 5.33 10.26
C LEU A 290 -5.02 4.37 10.56
N SER A 291 -5.15 3.08 10.24
CA SER A 291 -4.06 2.12 10.44
C SER A 291 -2.84 2.40 9.56
N HIS A 292 -3.03 2.80 8.29
CA HIS A 292 -1.93 3.26 7.43
C HIS A 292 -1.29 4.54 7.96
N SER A 293 -2.10 5.49 8.45
CA SER A 293 -1.59 6.73 9.01
C SER A 293 -0.71 6.46 10.23
N LEU A 294 -1.12 5.56 11.14
CA LEU A 294 -0.35 5.15 12.31
C LEU A 294 1.01 4.56 11.90
N GLN A 295 1.06 3.73 10.85
CA GLN A 295 2.31 3.15 10.34
C GLN A 295 3.33 4.21 9.93
N PHE A 296 2.90 5.37 9.39
CA PHE A 296 3.85 6.46 9.09
C PHE A 296 4.54 6.99 10.35
N PHE A 297 3.84 7.07 11.48
CA PHE A 297 4.42 7.56 12.74
C PHE A 297 5.42 6.58 13.38
N GLN A 298 5.41 5.31 12.98
CA GLN A 298 6.37 4.31 13.46
C GLN A 298 7.82 4.74 13.20
N ASN A 299 8.06 5.42 12.07
CA ASN A 299 9.39 5.88 11.69
C ASN A 299 9.85 7.10 12.49
N TYR A 300 8.93 7.90 13.04
CA TYR A 300 9.24 9.16 13.70
C TYR A 300 9.16 9.12 15.23
N LEU A 301 8.62 8.04 15.79
CA LEU A 301 8.42 7.90 17.23
C LEU A 301 9.34 6.83 17.85
N PRO A 302 9.83 7.06 19.08
CA PRO A 302 10.40 5.99 19.90
C PRO A 302 9.41 4.84 20.10
N ARG A 303 9.91 3.60 20.14
CA ARG A 303 9.11 2.37 20.24
C ARG A 303 8.13 2.39 21.42
N GLU A 304 8.57 2.92 22.56
CA GLU A 304 7.75 3.01 23.78
C GLU A 304 6.51 3.88 23.54
N ILE A 305 6.71 5.08 22.98
CA ILE A 305 5.63 6.03 22.67
C ILE A 305 4.72 5.46 21.60
N TYR A 306 5.27 4.82 20.56
CA TYR A 306 4.48 4.19 19.51
C TYR A 306 3.57 3.08 20.06
N SER A 307 4.08 2.22 20.94
CA SER A 307 3.30 1.14 21.54
C SER A 307 2.14 1.65 22.40
N CYS A 308 2.38 2.70 23.20
CA CYS A 308 1.34 3.35 23.99
C CYS A 308 0.32 4.09 23.12
N LEU A 309 0.78 4.73 22.02
CA LEU A 309 -0.08 5.40 21.06
C LEU A 309 -1.03 4.40 20.37
N SER A 310 -0.50 3.27 19.89
CA SER A 310 -1.30 2.20 19.29
C SER A 310 -2.38 1.72 20.26
N GLY A 311 -2.01 1.37 21.50
CA GLY A 311 -2.99 0.88 22.48
C GLY A 311 -4.06 1.90 22.84
N ARG A 312 -3.73 3.20 22.92
CA ARG A 312 -4.73 4.27 23.15
C ARG A 312 -5.62 4.47 21.93
N LEU A 313 -5.07 4.34 20.71
CA LEU A 313 -5.83 4.46 19.48
C LEU A 313 -6.81 3.30 19.30
N ASP A 314 -6.41 2.07 19.65
CA ASP A 314 -7.26 0.88 19.58
C ASP A 314 -8.46 0.95 20.54
N ILE A 315 -8.31 1.67 21.67
CA ILE A 315 -9.42 1.95 22.59
C ILE A 315 -10.43 2.93 21.99
N LEU A 316 -9.95 3.94 21.25
CA LEU A 316 -10.80 4.97 20.64
C LEU A 316 -11.45 4.51 19.34
N HIS A 317 -10.70 3.78 18.52
CA HIS A 317 -11.09 3.28 17.20
C HIS A 317 -10.77 1.77 17.13
N PRO A 318 -11.66 0.90 17.64
CA PRO A 318 -11.44 -0.54 17.64
C PRO A 318 -11.22 -1.09 16.23
N GLN A 319 -10.17 -1.90 16.03
CA GLN A 319 -9.81 -2.45 14.72
C GLN A 319 -10.62 -3.71 14.33
N GLU A 320 -11.37 -4.30 15.27
CA GLU A 320 -12.13 -5.54 15.03
C GLU A 320 -13.04 -5.51 13.80
N PRO A 321 -13.79 -4.43 13.48
CA PRO A 321 -14.63 -4.37 12.30
C PRO A 321 -13.83 -4.46 10.99
N LEU A 322 -12.64 -3.82 10.97
CA LEU A 322 -11.74 -3.86 9.82
C LEU A 322 -11.17 -5.26 9.61
N GLU A 323 -10.75 -5.93 10.70
CA GLU A 323 -10.21 -7.29 10.64
C GLU A 323 -11.25 -8.30 10.11
N LYS A 324 -12.47 -8.26 10.67
CA LYS A 324 -13.60 -9.10 10.20
C LYS A 324 -13.88 -8.87 8.71
N TYR A 325 -13.88 -7.62 8.27
CA TYR A 325 -14.11 -7.30 6.86
C TYR A 325 -12.99 -7.80 5.95
N ILE A 326 -11.72 -7.67 6.37
CA ILE A 326 -10.58 -8.20 5.61
C ILE A 326 -10.66 -9.73 5.51
N GLU A 327 -11.10 -10.43 6.57
CA GLU A 327 -11.32 -11.88 6.55
C GLU A 327 -12.47 -12.28 5.61
N GLU A 328 -13.60 -11.56 5.65
CA GLU A 328 -14.70 -11.74 4.72
C GLU A 328 -14.22 -11.56 3.26
N LEU A 329 -13.47 -10.50 2.97
CA LEU A 329 -12.90 -10.27 1.64
C LEU A 329 -11.96 -11.37 1.20
N LYS A 330 -11.11 -11.90 2.09
CA LYS A 330 -10.24 -13.06 1.79
C LYS A 330 -11.08 -14.28 1.42
N SER A 331 -12.15 -14.56 2.17
CA SER A 331 -13.05 -15.68 1.87
C SER A 331 -13.76 -15.52 0.51
N LEU A 332 -14.22 -14.30 0.20
CA LEU A 332 -14.88 -13.99 -1.07
C LEU A 332 -13.92 -14.11 -2.26
N ARG A 333 -12.66 -13.66 -2.10
CA ARG A 333 -11.63 -13.81 -3.13
C ARG A 333 -11.27 -15.27 -3.36
N ALA A 334 -11.14 -16.06 -2.29
CA ALA A 334 -10.90 -17.50 -2.40
C ALA A 334 -12.06 -18.22 -3.11
N ALA A 335 -13.31 -17.89 -2.76
CA ALA A 335 -14.49 -18.47 -3.41
C ALA A 335 -14.60 -18.07 -4.90
N ALA A 336 -14.28 -16.81 -5.23
CA ALA A 336 -14.27 -16.33 -6.62
C ALA A 336 -13.20 -17.05 -7.46
N ASN A 337 -11.98 -17.19 -6.92
CA ASN A 337 -10.90 -17.91 -7.59
C ASN A 337 -11.27 -19.40 -7.81
N ALA A 338 -11.83 -20.07 -6.79
CA ALA A 338 -12.28 -21.45 -6.94
C ALA A 338 -13.41 -21.61 -7.98
N ALA A 339 -14.31 -20.62 -8.11
CA ALA A 339 -15.34 -20.63 -9.14
C ALA A 339 -14.77 -20.44 -10.55
N LEU A 340 -13.74 -19.59 -10.70
CA LEU A 340 -13.01 -19.43 -11.95
C LEU A 340 -12.28 -20.73 -12.34
N ASP A 341 -11.62 -21.38 -11.38
CA ASP A 341 -10.94 -22.67 -11.60
C ASP A 341 -11.93 -23.76 -12.03
N PHE A 342 -13.11 -23.80 -11.41
CA PHE A 342 -14.17 -24.73 -11.80
C PHE A 342 -14.67 -24.46 -13.23
N SER A 343 -14.90 -23.19 -13.58
CA SER A 343 -15.34 -22.79 -14.93
C SER A 343 -14.28 -23.11 -15.98
N MET A 344 -13.00 -22.84 -15.72
CA MET A 344 -11.91 -23.11 -16.65
C MET A 344 -11.67 -24.62 -16.80
N SER A 345 -11.77 -25.39 -15.70
CA SER A 345 -11.68 -26.85 -15.74
C SER A 345 -12.84 -27.48 -16.51
N HIS A 346 -14.04 -26.93 -16.37
CA HIS A 346 -15.20 -27.38 -17.14
C HIS A 346 -15.09 -27.02 -18.63
N SER A 347 -14.54 -25.84 -18.95
CA SER A 347 -14.27 -25.41 -20.33
C SER A 347 -13.18 -26.27 -21.00
N LYS A 348 -12.11 -26.62 -20.28
CA LYS A 348 -11.05 -27.51 -20.78
C LYS A 348 -11.57 -28.93 -21.02
N ARG A 349 -12.40 -29.48 -20.12
CA ARG A 349 -13.08 -30.77 -20.36
C ARG A 349 -13.98 -30.75 -21.59
N THR A 350 -14.75 -29.68 -21.80
CA THR A 350 -15.59 -29.57 -23.00
C THR A 350 -14.78 -29.38 -24.29
N LEU A 351 -13.59 -28.76 -24.22
CA LEU A 351 -12.70 -28.59 -25.37
C LEU A 351 -11.95 -29.90 -25.68
N GLU A 352 -11.43 -30.60 -24.67
CA GLU A 352 -10.80 -31.92 -24.82
C GLU A 352 -11.80 -32.98 -25.31
N ASP A 353 -13.06 -32.95 -24.87
CA ASP A 353 -14.12 -33.84 -25.42
C ASP A 353 -14.46 -33.50 -26.88
N LEU A 354 -14.30 -32.24 -27.30
CA LEU A 354 -14.48 -31.78 -28.69
C LEU A 354 -13.27 -32.12 -29.58
N GLU A 355 -12.05 -32.06 -29.03
CA GLU A 355 -10.79 -32.26 -29.76
C GLU A 355 -10.38 -33.75 -29.81
N ALA A 356 -10.76 -34.56 -28.82
CA ALA A 356 -10.57 -36.02 -28.81
C ALA A 356 -11.53 -36.79 -29.74
N GLY A 357 -12.26 -36.11 -30.64
CA GLY A 357 -13.20 -36.75 -31.56
C GLY A 357 -14.41 -37.39 -30.88
N GLY A 358 -14.72 -36.95 -29.64
CA GLY A 358 -15.79 -37.45 -28.79
C GLY A 358 -17.11 -36.69 -28.95
N GLY A 359 -17.42 -36.22 -30.16
CA GLY A 359 -18.81 -35.99 -30.50
C GLY A 359 -19.51 -37.34 -30.41
N THR A 360 -20.09 -37.67 -29.25
CA THR A 360 -21.02 -38.79 -29.11
C THR A 360 -22.23 -38.49 -29.97
N SER A 361 -22.06 -38.75 -31.26
CA SER A 361 -23.12 -38.69 -32.24
C SER A 361 -24.26 -39.53 -31.68
N LYS A 362 -25.50 -39.09 -31.91
CA LYS A 362 -26.69 -39.84 -31.50
C LYS A 362 -26.62 -41.34 -31.90
N GLU A 363 -25.82 -41.67 -32.91
CA GLU A 363 -25.55 -43.04 -33.37
C GLU A 363 -24.76 -43.91 -32.38
N GLU A 364 -23.80 -43.37 -31.62
CA GLU A 364 -23.01 -44.17 -30.68
C GLU A 364 -23.80 -44.50 -29.41
N ILE A 365 -24.61 -43.55 -28.92
CA ILE A 365 -25.58 -43.75 -27.85
C ILE A 365 -26.65 -44.79 -28.28
N GLU A 366 -27.03 -44.81 -29.56
CA GLU A 366 -27.98 -45.79 -30.09
C GLU A 366 -27.35 -47.18 -30.28
N ARG A 367 -26.06 -47.26 -30.66
CA ARG A 367 -25.30 -48.53 -30.72
C ARG A 367 -25.09 -49.13 -29.34
N GLU A 368 -24.78 -48.31 -28.34
CA GLU A 368 -24.63 -48.73 -26.94
C GLU A 368 -25.97 -49.26 -26.37
N LYS A 369 -27.08 -48.57 -26.65
CA LYS A 369 -28.43 -49.04 -26.29
C LYS A 369 -28.80 -50.34 -27.02
N LYS A 370 -28.44 -50.50 -28.30
CA LYS A 370 -28.67 -51.74 -29.06
C LYS A 370 -27.81 -52.90 -28.55
N ARG A 371 -26.58 -52.65 -28.09
CA ARG A 371 -25.71 -53.68 -27.47
C ARG A 371 -26.26 -54.12 -26.13
N LYS A 372 -26.67 -53.19 -25.26
CA LYS A 372 -27.28 -53.50 -23.96
C LYS A 372 -28.60 -54.28 -24.11
N LYS A 373 -29.44 -53.90 -25.08
CA LYS A 373 -30.68 -54.64 -25.37
C LYS A 373 -30.43 -56.05 -25.91
N LYS A 374 -29.45 -56.23 -26.80
CA LYS A 374 -29.04 -57.58 -27.28
C LYS A 374 -28.46 -58.45 -26.18
N GLU A 375 -27.73 -57.87 -25.23
CA GLU A 375 -27.15 -58.61 -24.11
C GLU A 375 -28.20 -59.02 -23.07
N GLU A 376 -29.20 -58.17 -22.83
CA GLU A 376 -30.36 -58.49 -21.98
C GLU A 376 -31.26 -59.55 -22.64
N ASP A 377 -31.44 -59.48 -23.95
CA ASP A 377 -32.11 -60.52 -24.74
C ASP A 377 -31.30 -61.84 -24.78
N ALA A 378 -29.98 -61.81 -24.68
CA ALA A 378 -29.16 -63.03 -24.63
C ALA A 378 -29.16 -63.70 -23.25
N LYS A 379 -29.34 -62.93 -22.17
CA LYS A 379 -29.38 -63.42 -20.78
C LYS A 379 -30.75 -63.99 -20.37
N THR A 380 -31.77 -63.89 -21.22
CA THR A 380 -33.11 -64.41 -20.93
C THR A 380 -33.36 -65.75 -21.63
N SER A 381 -33.56 -66.80 -20.84
CA SER A 381 -33.89 -68.16 -21.31
C SER A 381 -35.13 -68.19 -22.21
N THR A 382 -35.11 -69.05 -23.24
CA THR A 382 -36.20 -69.22 -24.22
C THR A 382 -37.56 -69.52 -23.58
N ALA A 383 -37.56 -70.15 -22.40
CA ALA A 383 -38.78 -70.41 -21.62
C ALA A 383 -39.39 -69.12 -21.03
N VAL A 384 -38.55 -68.18 -20.58
CA VAL A 384 -38.97 -66.87 -20.05
C VAL A 384 -39.52 -65.99 -21.17
N LYS A 385 -38.95 -66.06 -22.38
CA LYS A 385 -39.45 -65.36 -23.57
C LYS A 385 -40.82 -65.87 -24.05
N LYS A 386 -41.12 -67.16 -23.86
CA LYS A 386 -42.45 -67.72 -24.16
C LYS A 386 -43.49 -67.37 -23.10
N LEU A 387 -43.08 -67.23 -21.83
CA LEU A 387 -43.95 -66.75 -20.75
C LEU A 387 -44.27 -65.25 -20.85
N ALA A 388 -43.31 -64.43 -21.32
CA ALA A 388 -43.52 -62.98 -21.51
C ALA A 388 -44.49 -62.63 -22.66
N LYS A 389 -44.78 -63.57 -23.57
CA LYS A 389 -45.76 -63.41 -24.65
C LYS A 389 -47.20 -63.68 -24.21
N VAL A 390 -47.42 -64.13 -22.98
CA VAL A 390 -48.76 -64.26 -22.41
C VAL A 390 -49.21 -62.88 -21.96
N ASP A 391 -50.30 -62.40 -22.54
CA ASP A 391 -50.87 -61.09 -22.20
C ASP A 391 -51.40 -61.13 -20.76
N THR A 392 -50.75 -60.37 -19.88
CA THR A 392 -51.11 -60.26 -18.45
C THR A 392 -51.95 -59.02 -18.17
N SER A 393 -52.41 -58.31 -19.21
CA SER A 393 -53.27 -57.12 -19.11
C SER A 393 -54.69 -57.47 -18.68
N GLY A 394 -54.85 -57.88 -17.42
CA GLY A 394 -56.14 -58.22 -16.82
C GLY A 394 -56.05 -59.02 -15.53
N MET A 395 -54.88 -59.57 -15.20
CA MET A 395 -54.68 -60.37 -13.99
C MET A 395 -54.26 -59.46 -12.82
N MET A 396 -55.01 -59.48 -11.72
CA MET A 396 -54.64 -58.75 -10.50
C MET A 396 -53.31 -59.29 -9.95
N LYS A 397 -52.34 -58.39 -9.74
CA LYS A 397 -51.04 -58.75 -9.17
C LYS A 397 -51.25 -59.21 -7.72
N MET A 398 -50.62 -60.30 -7.30
CA MET A 398 -50.71 -60.79 -5.91
C MET A 398 -50.39 -59.73 -4.85
N THR A 399 -49.59 -58.72 -5.20
CA THR A 399 -49.27 -57.59 -4.33
C THR A 399 -50.42 -56.62 -4.09
N SER A 400 -51.48 -56.62 -4.91
CA SER A 400 -52.68 -55.81 -4.66
C SER A 400 -53.56 -56.37 -3.53
N PHE A 401 -53.37 -57.63 -3.14
CA PHE A 401 -54.11 -58.24 -2.02
C PHE A 401 -53.52 -57.90 -0.64
N PHE A 402 -52.30 -57.36 -0.59
CA PHE A 402 -51.59 -57.06 0.67
C PHE A 402 -51.54 -55.56 1.01
N LYS A 403 -52.35 -54.71 0.35
CA LYS A 403 -52.45 -53.31 0.74
C LYS A 403 -53.17 -53.19 2.08
N LYS A 404 -52.42 -52.76 3.10
CA LYS A 404 -52.89 -52.48 4.46
C LYS A 404 -53.97 -51.38 4.39
N LYS A 405 -55.14 -51.64 4.97
CA LYS A 405 -56.29 -50.73 4.98
C LYS A 405 -55.97 -49.53 5.89
N ASP A 406 -56.00 -48.31 5.35
CA ASP A 406 -55.87 -47.10 6.14
C ASP A 406 -57.05 -46.97 7.13
N PRO A 407 -56.80 -46.57 8.38
CA PRO A 407 -57.86 -46.39 9.38
C PRO A 407 -58.75 -45.21 8.97
N LYS A 408 -60.04 -45.49 8.76
CA LYS A 408 -61.05 -44.45 8.59
C LYS A 408 -61.25 -43.69 9.90
N THR A 409 -61.45 -42.39 9.72
CA THR A 409 -61.86 -41.36 10.67
C THR A 409 -63.09 -41.75 11.48
#